data_AF-A0A382H765-F1
#
_entry.id   AF-A0A382H765-F1
#
_cell.length_a   1.000
_cell.length_b   1.000
_cell.length_c   1.000
_cell.angle_alpha   90.00
_cell.angle_beta   90.00
_cell.angle_gamma   90.00
#
_symmetry.space_group_name_H-M   'P 1'
#
loop_
_entity.id
_entity.type
_entity.pdbx_description
1 polymer ?
#
loop_
_entity_poly.entity_id
_entity_poly.type
_entity_poly.pdbx_seq_one_letter_code
_entity_poly.pdbx_strand_id
1 'polypeptide(L)'
;MAICNNGCGTELKWDKSRTSDSGKMIPIEVSTNEPHNCPKSAYNQKQNQSGGSQQTTMDSPTGNNGNDLAARVTKLEAAVKSLQDKE
;
A
#
# COMPACT_ATOMS: atom_id res chain seq x y z
N MET A 1 7.44 29.93 -5.05
CA MET A 1 7.63 28.56 -4.54
C MET A 1 6.81 28.39 -3.26
N ALA A 2 6.29 27.19 -3.01
CA ALA A 2 5.64 26.85 -1.75
C ALA A 2 6.46 25.75 -1.06
N ILE A 3 6.53 25.73 0.27
CA ILE A 3 7.19 24.66 1.01
C ILE A 3 6.11 23.68 1.49
N CYS A 4 6.45 22.40 1.50
CA CYS A 4 5.64 21.34 2.10
C CYS A 4 5.17 21.68 3.52
N ASN A 5 3.87 21.92 3.69
CA ASN A 5 3.26 22.33 4.97
C ASN A 5 3.34 21.25 6.06
N ASN A 6 3.46 19.98 5.67
CA ASN A 6 3.65 18.86 6.59
C ASN A 6 5.08 18.79 7.18
N GLY A 7 5.92 19.81 6.94
CA GLY A 7 7.23 19.95 7.54
C GLY A 7 8.28 19.00 6.96
N CYS A 8 8.09 18.50 5.74
CA CYS A 8 9.08 17.69 5.05
C CYS A 8 10.21 18.52 4.43
N GLY A 9 10.05 19.84 4.35
CA GLY A 9 11.08 20.76 3.87
C GLY A 9 11.24 20.83 2.35
N THR A 10 10.54 19.98 1.59
CA THR A 10 10.61 19.96 0.13
C THR A 10 9.96 21.20 -0.48
N GLU A 11 10.64 21.79 -1.47
CA GLU A 11 10.10 22.88 -2.28
C GLU A 11 9.15 22.35 -3.34
N LEU A 12 7.99 23.00 -3.41
CA LEU A 12 6.88 22.64 -4.27
C LEU A 12 6.59 23.76 -5.27
N LYS A 13 6.28 23.35 -6.49
CA LYS A 13 5.69 24.17 -7.53
C LYS A 13 4.29 23.69 -7.87
N TRP A 14 3.48 24.64 -8.31
CA TRP A 14 2.11 24.43 -8.73
C TRP A 14 2.04 24.54 -10.25
N ASP A 15 1.87 23.40 -10.92
CA ASP A 15 1.73 23.36 -12.37
C ASP A 15 0.24 23.25 -12.74
N LYS A 16 -0.25 24.20 -13.53
CA LYS A 16 -1.65 24.24 -13.97
C LYS A 16 -1.98 23.14 -14.98
N SER A 17 -0.96 22.56 -15.62
CA SER A 17 -1.15 21.43 -16.54
C SER A 17 -1.36 20.09 -15.82
N ARG A 18 -1.02 20.01 -14.52
CA ARG A 18 -1.14 18.79 -13.71
C ARG A 18 -2.15 18.97 -12.59
N THR A 19 -3.40 18.69 -12.95
CA THR A 19 -4.54 18.64 -12.04
C THR A 19 -5.06 17.21 -11.92
N SER A 20 -5.62 16.86 -10.77
CA SER A 20 -6.39 15.63 -10.61
C SER A 20 -7.69 15.67 -11.42
N ASP A 21 -8.37 14.53 -11.56
CA ASP A 21 -9.67 14.44 -12.26
C ASP A 21 -10.74 15.36 -11.65
N SER A 22 -10.61 15.68 -10.36
CA SER A 22 -11.44 16.65 -9.63
C SER A 22 -11.05 18.12 -9.85
N GLY A 23 -10.06 18.41 -10.70
CA GLY A 23 -9.59 19.76 -11.00
C GLY A 23 -8.68 20.38 -9.94
N LYS A 24 -8.28 19.63 -8.89
CA LYS A 24 -7.36 20.13 -7.88
C LYS A 24 -5.93 20.07 -8.41
N MET A 25 -5.16 21.14 -8.21
CA MET A 25 -3.74 21.15 -8.59
C MET A 25 -2.96 20.16 -7.72
N ILE A 26 -2.07 19.37 -8.34
CA ILE A 26 -1.21 18.44 -7.63
C ILE A 26 0.11 19.17 -7.31
N PRO A 27 0.55 19.23 -6.04
CA PRO A 27 1.85 19.80 -5.72
C PRO A 27 2.97 18.96 -6.36
N ILE A 28 3.93 19.62 -7.01
CA ILE A 28 5.06 18.97 -7.68
C ILE A 28 6.36 19.41 -7.03
N GLU A 29 7.29 18.50 -6.83
CA GLU A 29 8.60 18.84 -6.30
C GLU A 29 9.43 19.60 -7.34
N VAL A 30 10.07 20.69 -6.93
CA VAL A 30 10.89 21.53 -7.82
C VAL A 30 12.10 20.76 -8.36
N SER A 31 12.67 19.87 -7.55
CA SER A 31 13.85 19.07 -7.87
C SER A 31 13.60 17.99 -8.91
N THR A 32 12.54 17.20 -8.74
CA THR A 32 12.28 15.99 -9.54
C THR A 32 11.22 16.19 -10.60
N ASN A 33 10.44 17.27 -10.53
CA ASN A 33 9.23 17.43 -11.34
C ASN A 33 8.22 16.28 -11.16
N GLU A 34 8.24 15.59 -10.02
CA GLU A 34 7.27 14.53 -9.70
C GLU A 34 6.22 15.00 -8.70
N PRO A 35 5.02 14.38 -8.67
CA PRO A 35 4.04 14.63 -7.62
C PRO A 35 4.65 14.45 -6.24
N HIS A 36 4.48 15.45 -5.38
CA HIS A 36 5.08 15.43 -4.06
C HIS A 36 4.41 14.39 -3.16
N ASN A 37 5.16 13.34 -2.83
CA ASN A 37 4.72 12.34 -1.88
C ASN A 37 5.32 12.61 -0.50
N CYS A 38 4.63 13.40 0.31
CA CYS A 38 5.16 13.85 1.59
C CYS A 38 5.35 12.69 2.60
N PRO A 39 6.58 12.36 3.04
CA PRO A 39 6.82 11.26 3.99
C PRO A 39 6.21 11.52 5.37
N LYS A 40 6.02 12.79 5.73
CA LYS A 40 5.38 13.22 6.99
C LYS A 40 3.87 13.35 6.90
N SER A 41 3.26 13.04 5.75
CA SER A 41 1.80 12.99 5.62
C SER A 41 1.22 11.91 6.55
N ALA A 42 0.09 12.20 7.20
CA ALA A 42 -0.61 11.23 8.03
C ALA A 42 -0.98 9.94 7.26
N TYR A 43 -1.19 10.02 5.95
CA TYR A 43 -1.41 8.87 5.08
C TYR A 43 -0.17 7.95 5.02
N ASN A 44 1.01 8.53 4.84
CA ASN A 44 2.27 7.79 4.74
C ASN A 44 2.80 7.33 6.11
N GLN A 45 2.56 8.10 7.17
CA GLN A 45 2.93 7.68 8.53
C GLN A 45 2.16 6.43 8.99
N LYS A 46 0.88 6.31 8.62
CA LYS A 46 0.07 5.12 8.91
C LYS A 46 0.59 3.86 8.21
N GLN A 47 1.19 4.00 7.02
CA GLN A 47 1.76 2.86 6.30
C GLN A 47 3.08 2.38 6.90
N ASN A 48 3.84 3.25 7.58
CA ASN A 48 5.14 2.90 8.16
C ASN A 48 5.05 2.25 9.56
N GLN A 49 3.85 2.11 10.13
CA GLN A 49 3.64 1.48 11.45
C GLN A 49 2.66 0.28 11.44
N SER A 50 2.13 -0.12 10.28
CA SER A 50 1.11 -1.16 10.23
C SER A 50 1.31 -2.10 9.05
N GLY A 51 2.00 -3.21 9.29
CA GLY A 51 1.59 -4.46 8.69
C GLY A 51 0.14 -4.73 9.10
N GLY A 52 -0.81 -4.51 8.19
CA GLY A 52 -2.23 -4.71 8.50
C GLY A 52 -3.17 -3.88 7.65
N SER A 53 -3.17 -4.08 6.34
CA SER A 53 -4.39 -3.84 5.56
C SER A 53 -5.37 -4.96 5.90
N GLN A 54 -6.19 -4.77 6.93
CA GLN A 54 -7.44 -5.52 7.04
C GLN A 54 -8.36 -5.02 5.92
N GLN A 55 -8.26 -5.70 4.78
CA GLN A 55 -9.29 -5.65 3.75
C GLN A 55 -10.55 -6.25 4.35
N THR A 56 -11.52 -5.42 4.74
CA THR A 56 -12.87 -5.89 5.06
C THR A 56 -13.56 -6.23 3.75
N THR A 57 -13.44 -7.49 3.29
CA THR A 57 -14.39 -8.04 2.32
C THR A 57 -15.73 -8.19 3.00
N MET A 58 -16.75 -7.48 2.50
CA MET A 58 -18.13 -7.68 2.94
C MET A 58 -18.62 -9.04 2.44
N ASP A 59 -19.12 -9.83 3.38
CA ASP A 59 -19.93 -11.05 3.23
C ASP A 59 -19.25 -12.32 2.66
N SER A 60 -18.88 -13.25 3.54
CA SER A 60 -18.99 -14.69 3.29
C SER A 60 -19.05 -15.46 4.62
N PRO A 61 -19.91 -16.49 4.73
CA PRO A 61 -20.31 -17.06 6.01
C PRO A 61 -19.24 -18.03 6.54
N THR A 62 -19.10 -18.00 7.86
CA THR A 62 -18.73 -19.11 8.75
C THR A 62 -17.72 -20.14 8.20
N GLY A 63 -16.46 -19.98 8.62
CA GLY A 63 -15.50 -21.07 8.54
C GLY A 63 -14.16 -20.67 9.11
N ASN A 64 -13.88 -21.08 10.35
CA ASN A 64 -12.52 -21.16 10.89
C ASN A 64 -11.62 -21.78 9.80
N ASN A 65 -10.61 -21.08 9.25
CA ASN A 65 -9.43 -21.69 8.59
C ASN A 65 -8.57 -20.64 7.86
N GLY A 66 -7.25 -20.61 8.16
CA GLY A 66 -6.26 -20.52 7.08
C GLY A 66 -5.36 -19.29 6.95
N ASN A 67 -5.37 -18.32 7.88
CA ASN A 67 -4.44 -17.18 7.79
C ASN A 67 -3.02 -17.48 8.29
N ASP A 68 -2.78 -18.69 8.81
CA ASP A 68 -1.45 -19.11 9.24
C ASP A 68 -0.67 -19.72 8.06
N LEU A 69 0.46 -19.09 7.72
CA LEU A 69 1.32 -19.53 6.61
C LEU A 69 1.83 -20.95 6.85
N ALA A 70 2.14 -21.33 8.09
CA ALA A 70 2.62 -22.66 8.41
C ALA A 70 1.53 -23.70 8.13
N ALA A 71 0.27 -23.43 8.50
CA ALA A 71 -0.85 -24.32 8.18
C ALA A 71 -1.06 -24.54 6.67
N ARG A 72 -0.77 -23.53 5.84
CA ARG A 72 -0.82 -23.63 4.37
C ARG A 72 0.36 -24.41 3.80
N VAL A 73 1.57 -24.19 4.33
CA VAL A 73 2.78 -24.91 3.93
C VAL A 73 2.65 -26.40 4.23
N THR A 74 2.22 -26.76 5.43
CA THR A 74 2.05 -28.17 5.83
C THR A 74 1.05 -28.92 4.93
N LYS A 75 -0.06 -28.28 4.54
CA LYS A 75 -1.02 -28.87 3.60
C LYS A 75 -0.43 -29.06 2.20
N LEU A 76 0.38 -28.10 1.74
CA LEU A 76 1.05 -28.18 0.44
C LEU A 76 2.09 -29.31 0.41
N GLU A 77 2.91 -29.43 1.46
CA GLU A 77 3.91 -30.50 1.59
C GLU A 77 3.26 -31.89 1.60
N ALA A 78 2.15 -32.05 2.34
CA ALA A 78 1.41 -33.31 2.36
C ALA A 78 0.81 -33.68 0.99
N ALA A 79 0.30 -32.68 0.25
CA ALA A 79 -0.24 -32.88 -1.09
C ALA A 79 0.87 -33.25 -2.10
N VAL A 80 2.01 -32.57 -2.05
CA VAL A 80 3.18 -32.87 -2.91
C VAL A 80 3.68 -34.28 -2.66
N LYS A 81 3.82 -34.69 -1.40
CA LYS A 81 4.24 -36.04 -1.04
C LYS A 81 3.28 -37.11 -1.61
N SER A 82 1.98 -36.86 -1.52
CA SER A 82 0.95 -37.78 -2.02
C SER A 82 0.95 -37.91 -3.56
N LEU A 83 1.49 -36.92 -4.29
CA LEU A 83 1.68 -36.99 -5.73
C LEU A 83 2.97 -37.73 -6.10
N GLN A 84 4.03 -37.58 -5.31
CA GLN A 84 5.32 -38.26 -5.51
C GLN A 84 5.25 -39.76 -5.19
N ASP A 85 4.41 -40.16 -4.23
CA ASP A 85 4.18 -41.57 -3.87
C ASP A 85 3.26 -42.30 -4.87
N LYS A 86 2.80 -41.63 -5.93
CA LYS A 86 1.83 -42.16 -6.93
C LYS A 86 2.46 -42.52 -8.28
N GLU A 87 3.77 -42.76 -8.32
CA GLU A 87 4.51 -43.31 -9.48
C GLU A 87 5.08 -44.70 -9.18
#